data_AF-A0A358NHK5-F1
#
_entry.id   AF-A0A358NHK5-F1
#
_cell.length_a   1.000
_cell.length_b   1.000
_cell.length_c   1.000
_cell.angle_alpha   90.00
_cell.angle_beta   90.00
_cell.angle_gamma   90.00
#
_symmetry.space_group_name_H-M   'P 1'
#
loop_
_entity.id
_entity.type
_entity.pdbx_description
1 polymer ?
#
loop_
_entity_poly.entity_id
_entity_poly.type
_entity_poly.pdbx_seq_one_letter_code
_entity_poly.pdbx_strand_id
1 'polypeptide(L)' 'MLSRFIKYTEIEMKSEDTATFDDLNLASTWAIDEIDDLQRFGIITGKSGNKFDPFAETTRGEISTMLYRLIRIAINNSIK' A
#
# COMPACT_ATOMS: atom_id res chain seq x y z
N MET A 1 -6.12 -7.42 -0.20
CA MET A 1 -7.35 -6.95 -0.91
C MET A 1 -7.12 -5.74 -1.82
N LEU A 2 -6.47 -4.66 -1.36
CA LEU A 2 -6.28 -3.45 -2.19
C LEU A 2 -5.34 -3.67 -3.38
N SER A 3 -4.22 -4.40 -3.20
CA SER A 3 -3.32 -4.78 -4.30
C SER A 3 -4.08 -5.53 -5.42
N ARG A 4 -5.01 -6.43 -5.06
CA ARG A 4 -5.83 -7.17 -6.02
C ARG A 4 -6.74 -6.26 -6.85
N PHE A 5 -7.34 -5.23 -6.24
CA PHE A 5 -8.15 -4.26 -6.98
C PHE A 5 -7.32 -3.50 -8.03
N ILE A 6 -6.11 -3.07 -7.67
CA ILE A 6 -5.18 -2.38 -8.58
C ILE A 6 -4.80 -3.29 -9.75
N LYS A 7 -4.49 -4.57 -9.47
CA LYS A 7 -4.16 -5.57 -10.51
C LYS A 7 -5.30 -5.79 -11.51
N TYR A 8 -6.55 -5.77 -11.07
CA TYR A 8 -7.71 -5.94 -11.97
C TYR A 8 -8.09 -4.68 -12.75
N THR A 9 -7.73 -3.50 -12.25
CA THR A 9 -8.09 -2.22 -12.87
C THR A 9 -7.03 -1.74 -13.87
N GLU A 10 -6.02 -2.57 -14.17
CA GLU A 10 -4.91 -2.30 -15.11
C GLU A 10 -4.24 -0.94 -14.87
N ILE A 11 -4.26 -0.45 -13.62
CA ILE A 11 -3.60 0.81 -13.27
C ILE A 11 -2.09 0.62 -13.44
N GLU A 12 -1.48 1.47 -14.28
CA GLU A 12 -0.05 1.44 -14.53
C GLU A 12 0.74 1.57 -13.21
N MET A 13 1.55 0.56 -12.93
CA MET A 13 2.38 0.51 -11.74
C MET A 13 3.61 1.38 -11.94
N LYS A 14 3.52 2.65 -11.55
CA LYS A 14 4.72 3.48 -11.43
C LYS A 14 5.49 3.02 -10.19
N SER A 15 6.35 2.01 -10.35
CA SER A 15 7.19 1.49 -9.28
C SER A 15 8.22 2.56 -8.89
N GLU A 16 7.94 3.26 -7.79
CA GLU A 16 9.03 3.92 -7.07
C GLU A 16 9.81 2.82 -6.33
N ASP A 17 11.14 2.83 -6.45
CA ASP A 17 12.02 1.95 -5.65
C ASP A 17 12.01 2.44 -4.20
N THR A 18 10.92 2.15 -3.49
CA THR A 18 10.79 2.39 -2.06
C THR A 18 11.37 1.20 -1.29
N ALA A 19 12.21 1.50 -0.30
CA ALA A 19 12.78 0.49 0.58
C ALA A 19 11.67 -0.17 1.42
N THR A 20 11.69 -1.49 1.54
CA THR A 20 10.73 -2.26 2.35
C THR A 20 10.82 -1.93 3.83
N PHE A 21 9.75 -2.20 4.58
CA PHE A 21 9.73 -2.07 6.04
C PHE A 21 10.59 -3.14 6.74
N ASP A 22 11.25 -2.76 7.83
CA ASP A 22 12.19 -3.62 8.56
C ASP A 22 11.50 -4.81 9.27
N ASP A 23 10.23 -4.65 9.62
CA ASP A 23 9.41 -5.60 10.38
C ASP A 23 8.41 -6.38 9.50
N LEU A 24 8.55 -6.29 8.18
CA LEU A 24 7.64 -6.93 7.25
C LEU A 24 7.69 -8.46 7.32
N ASN A 25 8.82 -9.02 7.75
CA ASN A 25 8.99 -10.46 8.00
C ASN A 25 8.09 -11.01 9.12
N LEU A 26 7.51 -10.15 9.95
CA LEU A 26 6.55 -10.54 10.98
C LEU A 26 5.13 -10.71 10.42
N ALA A 27 4.86 -10.16 9.24
CA ALA A 27 3.56 -10.29 8.58
C ALA A 27 3.37 -11.70 7.99
N SER A 28 2.13 -12.08 7.75
CA SER A 28 1.83 -13.31 7.01
C SER A 28 2.35 -13.22 5.57
N THR A 29 2.80 -14.33 4.99
CA THR A 29 3.40 -14.36 3.64
C THR A 29 2.53 -13.70 2.56
N TRP A 30 1.20 -13.92 2.61
CA TRP A 30 0.27 -13.28 1.68
C TRP A 30 0.19 -11.76 1.84
N ALA A 31 0.47 -11.23 3.03
CA ALA A 31 0.41 -9.81 3.34
C ALA A 31 1.69 -9.10 2.93
N ILE A 32 2.84 -9.77 2.98
CA ILE A 32 4.15 -9.22 2.59
C ILE A 32 4.07 -8.66 1.16
N ASP A 33 3.62 -9.47 0.21
CA ASP A 33 3.50 -9.08 -1.20
C ASP A 33 2.50 -7.92 -1.38
N GLU A 34 1.39 -7.95 -0.65
CA GLU A 34 0.39 -6.87 -0.72
C GLU A 34 0.91 -5.55 -0.14
N ILE A 35 1.66 -5.60 0.95
CA ILE A 35 2.22 -4.41 1.60
C ILE A 35 3.31 -3.81 0.73
N ASP A 36 4.18 -4.63 0.13
CA ASP A 36 5.22 -4.16 -0.80
C ASP A 36 4.58 -3.47 -2.02
N ASP A 37 3.58 -4.10 -2.64
CA ASP A 37 2.82 -3.51 -3.73
C ASP A 37 2.27 -2.13 -3.30
N LEU A 38 1.51 -2.08 -2.20
CA LEU A 38 0.85 -0.86 -1.73
C LEU A 38 1.83 0.24 -1.28
N GLN A 39 3.02 -0.13 -0.83
CA GLN A 39 4.10 0.79 -0.51
C GLN A 39 4.69 1.41 -1.78
N ARG A 40 4.93 0.60 -2.82
CA ARG A 40 5.40 1.08 -4.14
C ARG A 40 4.41 2.05 -4.79
N PHE A 41 3.11 1.87 -4.54
CA PHE A 41 2.07 2.82 -4.97
C PHE A 41 1.97 4.08 -4.10
N GLY A 42 2.72 4.17 -2.99
CA GLY A 42 2.61 5.25 -2.02
C GLY A 42 1.26 5.29 -1.28
N ILE A 43 0.50 4.19 -1.31
CA ILE A 43 -0.79 4.07 -0.61
C ILE A 43 -0.55 3.89 0.88
N ILE A 44 0.39 3.01 1.22
CA ILE A 44 0.83 2.78 2.59
C ILE A 44 2.09 3.58 2.85
N THR A 45 2.06 4.31 3.96
CA THR A 45 3.22 4.99 4.53
C THR A 45 3.40 4.40 5.91
N GLY A 46 4.55 3.78 6.16
CA GLY A 46 4.82 3.16 7.46
C GLY A 46 4.89 4.18 8.59
N LYS A 47 5.17 3.66 9.78
CA LYS A 47 5.37 4.41 11.01
C LYS A 47 6.82 4.87 11.15
N SER A 48 7.11 5.56 12.25
CA SER A 48 8.47 5.97 12.59
C SER A 48 9.42 4.76 12.68
N GLY A 49 10.68 4.97 12.25
CA GLY A 49 11.71 3.93 12.31
C GLY A 49 11.60 2.84 11.24
N ASN A 50 11.07 3.16 10.05
CA ASN A 50 10.94 2.25 8.91
C ASN A 50 10.11 0.97 9.20
N LYS A 51 9.02 1.12 9.96
CA LYS A 51 8.16 -0.01 10.37
C LYS A 51 6.78 0.04 9.75
N PHE A 52 6.24 -1.11 9.40
CA PHE A 52 4.84 -1.29 9.04
C PHE A 52 3.97 -1.55 10.27
N ASP A 53 4.47 -2.35 11.21
CA ASP A 53 3.79 -2.82 12.42
C ASP A 53 2.53 -3.68 12.11
N PRO A 54 2.71 -4.92 11.60
CA PRO A 54 1.63 -5.74 11.04
C PRO A 54 0.59 -6.21 12.06
N PHE A 55 0.90 -6.15 13.36
CA PHE A 55 0.00 -6.55 14.44
C PHE A 55 -0.73 -5.36 15.09
N ALA A 56 -0.41 -4.14 14.69
CA ALA A 56 -1.10 -2.98 15.22
C ALA A 56 -2.55 -2.92 14.75
N GLU A 57 -3.41 -2.45 15.65
CA GLU A 57 -4.77 -2.10 15.27
C GLU A 57 -4.75 -0.92 14.31
N THR A 58 -5.45 -1.10 13.18
CA THR A 58 -5.68 -0.05 12.21
C THR A 58 -6.88 0.80 12.63
N THR A 59 -6.74 2.11 12.55
CA THR A 59 -7.79 3.09 12.82
C THR A 59 -8.64 3.35 11.58
N ARG A 60 -9.88 3.82 11.79
CA ARG A 60 -10.77 4.26 10.68
C ARG A 60 -10.14 5.39 9.86
N GLY A 61 -9.33 6.24 10.48
CA GLY A 61 -8.62 7.33 9.81
C GLY A 61 -7.54 6.82 8.84
N GLU A 62 -6.80 5.80 9.24
CA GLU A 62 -5.79 5.16 8.38
C GLU A 62 -6.44 4.47 7.18
N ILE A 63 -7.54 3.74 7.40
CA ILE A 63 -8.29 3.11 6.30
C ILE A 63 -8.81 4.17 5.31
N SER A 64 -9.38 5.25 5.83
CA SER A 64 -9.91 6.34 5.01
C SER A 64 -8.81 7.01 4.18
N THR A 65 -7.62 7.16 4.76
CA THR A 65 -6.45 7.72 4.09
C THR A 65 -5.94 6.79 2.98
N MET A 66 -5.83 5.48 3.24
CA MET A 66 -5.44 4.50 2.23
C MET A 66 -6.43 4.49 1.05
N LEU A 67 -7.74 4.51 1.34
CA LEU A 67 -8.77 4.54 0.30
C LEU A 67 -8.72 5.84 -0.51
N TYR A 68 -8.53 6.99 0.15
CA TYR A 68 -8.36 8.27 -0.54
C TYR A 68 -7.17 8.26 -1.50
N ARG A 69 -6.02 7.74 -1.07
CA ARG A 69 -4.81 7.61 -1.91
C ARG A 69 -5.07 6.67 -3.09
N LEU A 70 -5.72 5.54 -2.86
CA LEU A 70 -6.11 4.61 -3.93
C LEU A 70 -6.98 5.29 -4.99
N ILE A 71 -8.06 5.97 -4.57
CA ILE A 71 -8.99 6.66 -5.49
C ILE A 71 -8.25 7.75 -6.27
N ARG A 72 -7.37 8.50 -5.60
CA ARG A 72 -6.53 9.52 -6.25
C ARG A 72 -5.63 8.93 -7.33
N ILE A 73 -4.99 7.79 -7.06
CA ILE A 73 -4.14 7.09 -8.03
C ILE A 73 -4.97 6.58 -9.21
N ALA A 74 -6.14 5.99 -8.94
CA ALA A 74 -7.04 5.50 -9.99
C ALA A 74 -7.49 6.64 -10.91
N ILE A 75 -7.96 7.76 -10.36
CA ILE A 75 -8.39 8.93 -11.14
C ILE A 75 -7.23 9.49 -11.97
N ASN A 76 -6.05 9.67 -11.38
CA ASN A 76 -4.90 10.25 -12.08
C ASN A 76 -4.41 9.37 -13.24
N ASN A 77 -4.52 8.05 -13.13
CA ASN A 77 -4.16 7.11 -14.20
C ASN A 77 -5.25 6.98 -15.27
N SER A 78 -6.53 7.25 -14.95
CA SER A 78 -7.61 7.30 -15.95
C SER A 78 -7.64 8.57 -16.81
N ILE A 79 -6.79 9.56 -16.54
CA ILE A 79 -6.70 10.83 -17.30
C ILE A 79 -5.52 10.81 -18.30
N LYS A 80 -5.14 9.63 -18.80
CA LYS A 80 -4.20 9.49 -19.91
C LYS A 80 -4.84 8.78 -21.09
#